data_AF-A0A2G6UD56-F1
#
_entry.id   AF-A0A2G6UD56-F1
#
_cell.length_a   1.000
_cell.length_b   1.000
_cell.length_c   1.000
_cell.angle_alpha   90.00
_cell.angle_beta   90.00
_cell.angle_gamma   90.00
#
_symmetry.space_group_name_H-M   'P 1'
#
loop_
_entity.id
_entity.type
_entity.pdbx_description
1 polymer ?
#
loop_
_entity_poly.entity_id
_entity_poly.type
_entity_poly.pdbx_seq_one_letter_code
_entity_poly.pdbx_strand_id
1 'polypeptide(L)'
;MKKILFTLFIIYGFGLNAQNAQTTDYDWKKMDPKQRKEVINNLSPEERKELLKKFRNNMVLENLEIDANDKTEFTQLYNEYLENQKQIKGQFDPNFNPETLSDDEAKAKLQQSFEVGQKLLDNRKKYADKMQQVIPCQKVLKLFQSEGMMRDKMNERKPHSGHDNTARPK
;
A
#
# COMPACT_ATOMS: atom_id res chain seq x y z
N MET A 1 52.44 34.00 32.21
CA MET A 1 52.55 34.25 30.76
C MET A 1 51.36 33.60 30.06
N LYS A 2 50.67 34.39 29.22
CA LYS A 2 49.46 34.03 28.48
C LYS A 2 49.74 32.94 27.45
N LYS A 3 48.84 31.95 27.35
CA LYS A 3 48.45 31.35 26.07
C LYS A 3 46.93 31.15 26.10
N ILE A 4 46.25 32.07 25.44
CA ILE A 4 44.88 31.92 24.92
C ILE A 4 44.96 30.85 23.83
N LEU A 5 43.93 30.01 23.67
CA LEU A 5 43.30 29.70 22.38
C LEU A 5 42.23 28.57 22.49
N PHE A 6 41.05 28.93 21.98
CA PHE A 6 39.98 28.15 21.35
C PHE A 6 39.06 27.22 22.17
N THR A 7 37.90 27.81 22.46
CA THR A 7 36.54 27.24 22.54
C THR A 7 36.29 26.01 21.65
N LEU A 8 35.88 24.90 22.29
CA LEU A 8 35.15 23.80 21.65
C LEU A 8 33.68 23.90 22.08
N PHE A 9 32.82 24.22 21.11
CA PHE A 9 31.37 24.03 21.23
C PHE A 9 31.09 22.52 21.22
N ILE A 10 30.90 21.93 22.41
CA ILE A 10 30.28 20.61 22.53
C ILE A 10 28.77 20.85 22.41
N ILE A 11 28.27 20.85 21.18
CA ILE A 11 26.83 20.71 20.95
C ILE A 11 26.51 19.26 21.29
N TYR A 12 25.88 19.10 22.46
CA TYR A 12 25.32 17.85 22.92
C TYR A 12 24.48 17.22 21.82
N GLY A 13 24.81 15.97 21.48
CA GLY A 13 24.13 15.18 20.48
C GLY A 13 22.64 15.05 20.78
N PHE A 14 21.82 15.72 19.98
CA PHE A 14 20.45 15.33 19.70
C PHE A 14 20.43 14.74 18.30
N GLY A 15 20.74 13.45 18.22
CA GLY A 15 20.82 12.73 16.95
C GLY A 15 20.97 11.22 17.10
N LEU A 16 20.47 10.65 18.19
CA LEU A 16 20.43 9.19 18.38
C LEU A 16 18.98 8.76 18.62
N ASN A 17 18.14 8.79 17.57
CA ASN A 17 16.83 8.13 17.59
C ASN A 17 16.42 7.63 16.18
N ALA A 18 17.39 7.13 15.41
CA ALA A 18 17.09 6.49 14.11
C ALA A 18 17.85 5.17 13.90
N GLN A 19 18.34 4.53 14.96
CA GLN A 19 19.15 3.30 14.88
C GLN A 19 18.48 2.03 15.40
N ASN A 20 17.17 2.04 15.72
CA ASN A 20 16.48 0.86 16.24
C ASN A 20 15.24 0.45 15.43
N ALA A 21 15.25 0.62 14.11
CA ALA A 21 14.40 -0.21 13.26
C ALA A 21 15.07 -1.59 13.07
N GLN A 22 15.28 -2.33 14.18
CA GLN A 22 15.57 -3.75 14.10
C GLN A 22 14.28 -4.42 13.60
N THR A 23 14.17 -4.61 12.28
CA THR A 23 13.14 -5.47 11.72
C THR A 23 13.42 -6.89 12.19
N THR A 24 12.71 -7.34 13.22
CA THR A 24 12.70 -8.74 13.64
C THR A 24 12.19 -9.57 12.46
N ASP A 25 13.10 -10.31 11.82
CA ASP A 25 12.74 -11.22 10.73
C ASP A 25 12.21 -12.52 11.34
N TYR A 26 10.92 -12.52 11.68
CA TYR A 26 10.26 -13.71 12.18
C TYR A 26 10.15 -14.76 11.06
N ASP A 27 10.53 -16.01 11.35
CA ASP A 27 10.30 -17.15 10.45
C ASP A 27 8.84 -17.62 10.54
N TRP A 28 7.95 -16.86 9.91
CA TRP A 28 6.50 -17.08 9.94
C TRP A 28 6.09 -18.48 9.47
N LYS A 29 6.88 -19.11 8.58
CA LYS A 29 6.60 -20.46 8.06
C LYS A 29 6.72 -21.52 9.15
N LYS A 30 7.56 -21.29 10.18
CA LYS A 30 7.77 -22.20 11.31
C LYS A 30 6.87 -21.94 12.52
N MET A 31 6.22 -20.77 12.59
CA MET A 31 5.31 -20.43 13.70
C MET A 31 3.94 -21.10 13.54
N ASP A 32 3.36 -21.56 14.65
CA ASP A 32 1.97 -22.01 14.69
C ASP A 32 0.98 -20.82 14.69
N PRO A 33 -0.32 -21.04 14.37
CA PRO A 33 -1.30 -19.95 14.28
C PRO A 33 -1.48 -19.13 15.57
N LYS A 34 -1.32 -19.74 16.76
CA LYS A 34 -1.44 -19.03 18.04
C LYS A 34 -0.25 -18.11 18.24
N GLN A 35 0.97 -18.60 17.99
CA GLN A 35 2.20 -17.80 18.05
C GLN A 35 2.13 -16.61 17.09
N ARG A 36 1.69 -16.82 15.85
CA ARG A 36 1.53 -15.73 14.88
C ARG A 36 0.54 -14.67 15.38
N LYS A 37 -0.59 -15.10 15.95
CA LYS A 37 -1.62 -14.19 16.48
C LYS A 37 -1.08 -13.39 17.66
N GLU A 38 -0.34 -14.03 18.56
CA GLU A 38 0.27 -13.36 19.72
C GLU A 38 1.29 -12.30 19.29
N VAL A 39 2.20 -12.64 18.37
CA VAL A 39 3.16 -11.67 17.81
C VAL A 39 2.41 -10.48 17.20
N ILE A 40 1.43 -10.72 16.33
CA ILE A 40 0.66 -9.66 15.67
C ILE A 40 -0.09 -8.76 16.67
N ASN A 41 -0.61 -9.33 17.76
CA ASN A 41 -1.34 -8.57 18.78
C ASN A 41 -0.43 -7.68 19.62
N ASN A 42 0.85 -8.05 19.75
CA ASN A 42 1.83 -7.30 20.53
C ASN A 42 2.52 -6.18 19.73
N LEU A 43 2.31 -6.10 18.41
CA LEU A 43 2.85 -5.04 17.58
C LEU A 43 2.06 -3.73 17.74
N SER A 44 2.78 -2.61 17.75
CA SER A 44 2.20 -1.29 17.54
C SER A 44 1.51 -1.18 16.15
N PRO A 45 0.60 -0.22 15.95
CA PRO A 45 -0.02 0.02 14.65
C PRO A 45 1.00 0.19 13.51
N GLU A 46 2.09 0.91 13.77
CA GLU A 46 3.19 1.17 12.83
C GLU A 46 3.95 -0.12 12.48
N GLU A 47 4.34 -0.90 13.48
CA GLU A 47 5.01 -2.18 13.26
C GLU A 47 4.12 -3.17 12.51
N ARG A 48 2.82 -3.19 12.84
CA ARG A 48 1.83 -4.02 12.14
C ARG A 48 1.70 -3.60 10.67
N LYS A 49 1.72 -2.29 10.39
CA LYS A 49 1.70 -1.76 9.02
C LYS A 49 2.93 -2.18 8.24
N GLU A 50 4.13 -2.03 8.80
CA GLU A 50 5.37 -2.45 8.13
C GLU A 50 5.42 -3.98 7.96
N LEU A 51 4.89 -4.75 8.92
CA LEU A 51 4.75 -6.19 8.79
C LEU A 51 3.85 -6.57 7.60
N LEU A 52 2.66 -5.98 7.51
CA LEU A 52 1.73 -6.24 6.40
C LEU A 52 2.33 -5.85 5.04
N LYS A 53 3.06 -4.74 5.00
CA LYS A 53 3.79 -4.30 3.80
C LYS A 53 4.86 -5.32 3.40
N LYS A 54 5.65 -5.83 4.35
CA LYS A 54 6.66 -6.87 4.10
C LYS A 54 6.02 -8.16 3.58
N PHE A 55 4.94 -8.63 4.21
CA PHE A 55 4.20 -9.81 3.74
C PHE A 55 3.69 -9.65 2.31
N ARG A 56 3.04 -8.53 2.02
CA ARG A 56 2.54 -8.23 0.67
C ARG A 56 3.68 -8.24 -0.35
N ASN A 57 4.79 -7.58 -0.04
CA ASN A 57 5.94 -7.51 -0.95
C ASN A 57 6.53 -8.90 -1.19
N ASN A 58 6.73 -9.69 -0.13
CA ASN A 58 7.23 -11.07 -0.26
C ASN A 58 6.30 -11.94 -1.11
N MET A 59 4.98 -11.84 -0.91
CA MET A 59 4.00 -12.58 -1.69
C MET A 59 4.08 -12.22 -3.19
N VAL A 60 4.27 -10.95 -3.53
CA VAL A 60 4.43 -10.52 -4.92
C VAL A 60 5.76 -10.99 -5.50
N LEU A 61 6.85 -10.87 -4.75
CA LEU A 61 8.17 -11.35 -5.18
C LEU A 61 8.15 -12.86 -5.47
N GLU A 62 7.52 -13.65 -4.59
CA GLU A 62 7.37 -15.10 -4.75
C GLU A 62 6.46 -15.43 -5.95
N ASN A 63 5.29 -14.79 -6.06
CA ASN A 63 4.35 -15.05 -7.16
C ASN A 63 4.91 -14.68 -8.54
N LEU A 64 5.73 -13.64 -8.62
CA LEU A 64 6.36 -13.22 -9.88
C LEU A 64 7.71 -13.89 -10.12
N GLU A 65 8.21 -14.68 -9.18
CA GLU A 65 9.51 -15.35 -9.23
C GLU A 65 10.63 -14.34 -9.57
N ILE A 66 10.69 -13.23 -8.83
CA ILE A 66 11.65 -12.15 -9.06
C ILE A 66 13.07 -12.62 -8.73
N ASP A 67 13.99 -12.41 -9.67
CA ASP A 67 15.40 -12.77 -9.54
C ASP A 67 16.05 -12.00 -8.38
N ALA A 68 16.98 -12.65 -7.67
CA ALA A 68 17.54 -12.11 -6.43
C ALA A 68 18.17 -10.71 -6.62
N ASN A 69 18.78 -10.48 -7.79
CA ASN A 69 19.43 -9.21 -8.13
C ASN A 69 18.43 -8.06 -8.31
N ASP A 70 17.19 -8.35 -8.70
CA ASP A 70 16.18 -7.36 -9.06
C ASP A 70 15.20 -7.06 -7.91
N LYS A 71 15.20 -7.90 -6.86
CA LYS A 71 14.23 -7.82 -5.75
C LYS A 71 14.18 -6.44 -5.09
N THR A 72 15.34 -5.83 -4.83
CA THR A 72 15.43 -4.55 -4.12
C THR A 72 14.80 -3.43 -4.95
N GLU A 73 15.24 -3.28 -6.21
CA GLU A 73 14.76 -2.23 -7.11
C GLU A 73 13.28 -2.42 -7.45
N PHE A 74 12.88 -3.64 -7.80
CA PHE A 74 11.47 -3.95 -8.06
C PHE A 74 10.59 -3.64 -6.83
N THR A 75 11.01 -4.03 -5.63
CA THR A 75 10.23 -3.77 -4.41
C THR A 75 10.08 -2.27 -4.15
N GLN A 76 11.11 -1.47 -4.42
CA GLN A 76 11.02 -0.01 -4.31
C GLN A 76 9.98 0.55 -5.28
N LEU A 77 10.07 0.19 -6.57
CA LEU A 77 9.12 0.62 -7.60
C LEU A 77 7.68 0.19 -7.29
N TYR A 78 7.50 -1.04 -6.81
CA TYR A 78 6.19 -1.56 -6.44
C TYR A 78 5.58 -0.82 -5.26
N ASN A 79 6.36 -0.49 -4.23
CA ASN A 79 5.86 0.32 -3.11
C ASN A 79 5.52 1.76 -3.54
N GLU A 80 6.33 2.36 -4.42
CA GLU A 80 6.07 3.70 -4.97
C GLU A 80 4.77 3.72 -5.80
N TYR A 81 4.56 2.70 -6.65
CA TYR A 81 3.32 2.51 -7.41
C TYR A 81 2.09 2.46 -6.51
N LEU A 82 2.14 1.68 -5.43
CA LEU A 82 1.03 1.49 -4.50
C LEU A 82 0.73 2.73 -3.67
N GLU A 83 1.77 3.45 -3.23
CA GLU A 83 1.57 4.70 -2.49
C GLU A 83 0.96 5.78 -3.38
N ASN A 84 1.43 5.92 -4.63
CA ASN A 84 0.82 6.83 -5.59
C ASN A 84 -0.62 6.41 -5.92
N GLN A 85 -0.89 5.12 -6.08
CA GLN A 85 -2.25 4.62 -6.27
C GLN A 85 -3.16 4.98 -5.09
N LYS A 86 -2.66 4.86 -3.85
CA LYS A 86 -3.39 5.24 -2.63
C LYS A 86 -3.67 6.74 -2.58
N GLN A 87 -2.68 7.59 -2.90
CA GLN A 87 -2.85 9.04 -2.94
C GLN A 87 -3.88 9.46 -3.99
N ILE A 88 -3.84 8.86 -5.18
CA ILE A 88 -4.81 9.13 -6.26
C ILE A 88 -6.21 8.71 -5.81
N LYS A 89 -6.37 7.50 -5.24
CA LYS A 89 -7.66 7.03 -4.72
C LYS A 89 -8.20 7.92 -3.60
N GLY A 90 -7.34 8.48 -2.76
CA GLY A 90 -7.72 9.41 -1.69
C GLY A 90 -8.28 10.75 -2.19
N GLN A 91 -8.13 11.08 -3.48
CA GLN A 91 -8.72 12.29 -4.07
C GLN A 91 -10.22 12.16 -4.35
N PHE A 92 -10.80 10.97 -4.23
CA PHE A 92 -12.22 10.71 -4.42
C PHE A 92 -12.79 10.05 -3.18
N ASP A 93 -13.84 10.64 -2.62
CA ASP A 93 -14.60 10.04 -1.52
C ASP A 93 -15.70 9.13 -2.11
N PRO A 94 -15.62 7.80 -1.93
CA PRO A 94 -16.64 6.88 -2.40
C PRO A 94 -17.88 6.83 -1.50
N ASN A 95 -17.85 7.44 -0.30
CA ASN A 95 -18.91 7.32 0.69
C ASN A 95 -19.90 8.49 0.61
N PHE A 96 -20.70 8.53 -0.45
CA PHE A 96 -21.79 9.50 -0.58
C PHE A 96 -23.10 8.81 -1.00
N ASN A 97 -24.22 9.46 -0.71
CA ASN A 97 -25.53 9.02 -1.19
C ASN A 97 -25.90 9.78 -2.47
N PRO A 98 -25.96 9.13 -3.64
CA PRO A 98 -26.32 9.80 -4.89
C PRO A 98 -27.71 10.46 -4.85
N GLU A 99 -28.66 9.86 -4.12
CA GLU A 99 -30.06 10.32 -4.05
C GLU A 99 -30.23 11.65 -3.29
N THR A 100 -29.19 12.11 -2.59
CA THR A 100 -29.20 13.37 -1.83
C THR A 100 -28.47 14.51 -2.53
N LEU A 101 -27.84 14.25 -3.68
CA LEU A 101 -27.10 15.25 -4.43
C LEU A 101 -28.03 16.04 -5.36
N SER A 102 -27.75 17.33 -5.52
CA SER A 102 -28.25 18.09 -6.66
C SER A 102 -27.61 17.60 -7.97
N ASP A 103 -28.23 17.92 -9.11
CA ASP A 103 -27.69 17.56 -10.43
C ASP A 103 -26.26 18.08 -10.65
N ASP A 104 -25.96 19.30 -10.21
CA ASP A 104 -24.62 19.89 -10.34
C ASP A 104 -23.58 19.17 -9.46
N GLU A 105 -23.94 18.80 -8.23
CA GLU A 105 -23.08 18.01 -7.35
C GLU A 105 -22.85 16.61 -7.89
N ALA A 106 -23.90 15.96 -8.40
CA ALA A 106 -23.81 14.65 -9.04
C ALA A 106 -22.89 14.71 -10.27
N LYS A 107 -23.04 15.74 -11.11
CA LYS A 107 -22.18 15.98 -12.27
C LYS A 107 -20.72 16.20 -11.87
N ALA A 108 -20.47 16.97 -10.82
CA ALA A 108 -19.12 17.16 -10.28
C ALA A 108 -18.51 15.83 -9.79
N LYS A 109 -19.29 14.99 -9.10
CA LYS A 109 -18.86 13.65 -8.66
C LYS A 109 -18.52 12.73 -9.83
N LEU A 110 -19.34 12.74 -10.88
CA LEU A 110 -19.06 11.99 -12.12
C LEU A 110 -17.74 12.43 -12.74
N GLN A 111 -17.54 13.74 -12.90
CA GLN A 111 -16.31 14.30 -13.47
C GLN A 111 -15.07 13.91 -12.64
N GLN A 112 -15.15 14.06 -11.32
CA GLN A 112 -14.09 13.65 -10.40
C GLN A 112 -13.76 12.15 -10.52
N SER A 113 -14.78 11.30 -10.71
CA SER A 113 -14.57 9.86 -10.90
C SER A 113 -13.76 9.54 -12.16
N PHE A 114 -14.02 10.26 -13.26
CA PHE A 114 -13.25 10.11 -14.50
C PHE A 114 -11.82 10.60 -14.35
N GLU A 115 -11.60 11.73 -13.68
CA GLU A 115 -10.27 12.28 -13.43
C GLU A 115 -9.41 11.34 -12.58
N VAL A 116 -10.00 10.76 -11.52
CA VAL A 116 -9.32 9.75 -10.71
C VAL A 116 -9.05 8.49 -11.51
N GLY A 117 -10.00 8.04 -12.33
CA GLY A 117 -9.81 6.91 -13.24
C GLY A 117 -8.63 7.12 -14.21
N GLN A 118 -8.54 8.31 -14.82
CA GLN A 118 -7.45 8.70 -15.71
C GLN A 118 -6.10 8.69 -14.98
N LYS A 119 -6.02 9.33 -13.81
CA LYS A 119 -4.79 9.34 -12.98
C LYS A 119 -4.35 7.93 -12.59
N LEU A 120 -5.29 7.03 -12.28
CA LEU A 120 -4.96 5.63 -11.97
C LEU A 120 -4.41 4.88 -13.18
N LEU A 121 -4.98 5.12 -14.37
CA LEU A 121 -4.49 4.54 -15.62
C LEU A 121 -3.07 5.05 -15.93
N ASP A 122 -2.85 6.35 -15.79
CA ASP A 122 -1.54 6.95 -16.07
C ASP A 122 -0.48 6.51 -15.05
N ASN A 123 -0.85 6.37 -13.78
CA ASN A 123 0.00 5.73 -12.77
C ASN A 123 0.38 4.31 -13.18
N ARG A 124 -0.59 3.50 -13.62
CA ARG A 124 -0.33 2.13 -14.10
C ARG A 124 0.62 2.12 -15.30
N LYS A 125 0.43 2.99 -16.30
CA LYS A 125 1.34 3.12 -17.45
C LYS A 125 2.76 3.47 -17.00
N LYS A 126 2.90 4.52 -16.20
CA LYS A 126 4.19 5.00 -15.68
C LYS A 126 4.97 3.89 -14.97
N TYR A 127 4.33 3.11 -14.10
CA TYR A 127 5.03 2.05 -13.38
C TYR A 127 5.19 0.77 -14.18
N ALA A 128 4.35 0.50 -15.18
CA ALA A 128 4.62 -0.55 -16.16
C ALA A 128 5.94 -0.27 -16.89
N ASP A 129 6.12 0.97 -17.36
CA ASP A 129 7.33 1.39 -18.08
C ASP A 129 8.59 1.34 -17.20
N LYS A 130 8.48 1.73 -15.92
CA LYS A 130 9.60 1.60 -14.97
C LYS A 130 9.89 0.14 -14.63
N MET A 131 8.88 -0.66 -14.33
CA MET A 131 9.07 -2.05 -13.90
C MET A 131 9.61 -2.92 -15.04
N GLN A 132 9.22 -2.67 -16.30
CA GLN A 132 9.71 -3.46 -17.44
C GLN A 132 11.20 -3.21 -17.75
N GLN A 133 11.81 -2.16 -17.18
CA GLN A 133 13.25 -1.94 -17.22
C GLN A 133 14.01 -2.82 -16.22
N VAL A 134 13.31 -3.34 -15.20
CA VAL A 134 13.89 -4.11 -14.09
C VAL A 134 13.53 -5.59 -14.23
N ILE A 135 12.33 -5.90 -14.71
CA ILE A 135 11.81 -7.27 -14.82
C ILE A 135 11.15 -7.50 -16.18
N PRO A 136 11.10 -8.75 -16.68
CA PRO A 136 10.42 -9.07 -17.94
C PRO A 136 8.96 -8.57 -18.01
N CYS A 137 8.54 -8.08 -19.18
CA CYS A 137 7.18 -7.58 -19.41
C CYS A 137 6.09 -8.58 -19.02
N GLN A 138 6.34 -9.89 -19.17
CA GLN A 138 5.42 -10.96 -18.78
C GLN A 138 5.17 -10.97 -17.26
N LYS A 139 6.20 -10.70 -16.44
CA LYS A 139 6.06 -10.58 -14.99
C LYS A 139 5.28 -9.32 -14.61
N VAL A 140 5.48 -8.20 -15.32
CA VAL A 140 4.69 -6.97 -15.16
C VAL A 140 3.21 -7.20 -15.53
N LEU A 141 2.93 -7.92 -16.61
CA LEU A 141 1.57 -8.29 -16.99
C LEU A 141 0.91 -9.20 -15.93
N LYS A 142 1.64 -10.22 -15.45
CA LYS A 142 1.17 -11.13 -14.38
C LYS A 142 0.85 -10.38 -13.09
N LEU A 143 1.66 -9.38 -12.73
CA LEU A 143 1.39 -8.50 -11.58
C LEU A 143 0.01 -7.86 -11.72
N PHE A 144 -0.26 -7.15 -12.81
CA PHE A 144 -1.53 -6.44 -12.98
C PHE A 144 -2.74 -7.37 -13.14
N GLN A 145 -2.58 -8.55 -13.73
CA GLN A 145 -3.64 -9.57 -13.75
C GLN A 145 -3.99 -10.02 -12.33
N SER A 146 -2.99 -10.26 -11.49
CA SER A 146 -3.21 -10.70 -10.11
C SER A 146 -3.88 -9.62 -9.24
N GLU A 147 -3.59 -8.34 -9.46
CA GLU A 147 -4.24 -7.22 -8.76
C GLU A 147 -5.75 -7.16 -9.06
N GLY A 148 -6.15 -7.32 -10.32
CA GLY A 148 -7.56 -7.35 -10.72
C GLY A 148 -8.33 -8.49 -10.05
N MET A 149 -7.78 -9.72 -10.13
CA MET A 149 -8.41 -10.89 -9.52
C MET A 149 -8.53 -10.79 -8.00
N MET A 150 -7.52 -10.24 -7.31
CA MET A 150 -7.57 -10.06 -5.86
C MET A 150 -8.65 -9.05 -5.46
N ARG A 151 -8.79 -7.95 -6.20
CA ARG A 151 -9.86 -6.97 -5.98
C ARG A 151 -11.23 -7.62 -6.15
N ASP A 152 -11.42 -8.37 -7.22
CA ASP A 152 -12.73 -8.95 -7.54
C ASP A 152 -13.13 -10.00 -6.48
N LYS A 153 -12.21 -10.88 -6.06
CA LYS A 153 -12.43 -11.81 -4.93
C LYS A 153 -12.72 -11.10 -3.61
N MET A 154 -12.10 -9.95 -3.36
CA MET A 154 -12.36 -9.18 -2.14
C MET A 154 -13.75 -8.53 -2.17
N ASN A 155 -14.22 -8.12 -3.36
CA ASN A 155 -15.57 -7.57 -3.54
C ASN A 155 -16.65 -8.66 -3.42
N GLU A 156 -16.42 -9.86 -3.95
CA GLU A 156 -17.32 -11.02 -3.81
C GLU A 156 -17.51 -11.48 -2.36
N ARG A 157 -16.46 -11.33 -1.53
CA ARG A 157 -16.47 -11.74 -0.12
C ARG A 157 -17.05 -10.71 0.84
N LYS A 158 -17.33 -9.48 0.37
CA LYS A 158 -18.10 -8.55 1.20
C LYS A 158 -19.50 -9.14 1.31
N PRO A 159 -20.01 -9.46 2.53
CA PRO A 159 -21.39 -9.87 2.66
C PRO A 159 -22.24 -8.77 2.03
N HIS A 160 -23.03 -9.10 1.01
CA HIS A 160 -24.13 -8.25 0.61
C HIS A 160 -25.00 -8.11 1.87
N SER A 161 -24.88 -6.97 2.55
CA SER A 161 -25.90 -6.53 3.49
C SER A 161 -27.16 -6.27 2.66
N GLY A 162 -27.88 -7.35 2.39
CA GLY A 162 -29.15 -7.34 1.70
C GLY A 162 -30.15 -6.57 2.55
N HIS A 163 -30.49 -5.37 2.09
CA HIS A 163 -31.79 -4.78 2.41
C HIS A 163 -32.84 -5.59 1.64
N ASP A 164 -33.36 -6.65 2.25
CA ASP A 164 -34.61 -7.27 1.83
C ASP A 164 -35.77 -6.34 2.17
N ASN A 165 -36.08 -5.40 1.29
CA ASN A 165 -37.36 -4.69 1.27
C ASN A 165 -38.28 -5.35 0.24
N THR A 166 -38.84 -6.50 0.58
CA THR A 166 -40.02 -7.05 -0.09
C THR A 166 -41.15 -7.25 0.92
N ALA A 167 -41.79 -6.14 1.29
CA ALA A 167 -43.15 -6.16 1.82
C ALA A 167 -43.95 -5.08 1.08
N ARG A 168 -44.57 -5.49 -0.03
CA ARG A 168 -45.63 -4.73 -0.69
C ARG A 168 -46.96 -5.29 -0.16
N PRO A 169 -47.76 -4.55 0.64
CA PRO A 169 -49.11 -4.99 0.95
C PRO A 169 -50.01 -4.81 -0.27
N LYS A 170 -50.95 -5.74 -0.42
CA LYS A 170 -52.04 -5.72 -1.40
C LYS A 170 -53.08 -4.67 -1.04
#